data_AF-A0A353RIF7-F1
#
_entry.id   AF-A0A353RIF7-F1
#
_cell.length_a   1.000
_cell.length_b   1.000
_cell.length_c   1.000
_cell.angle_alpha   90.00
_cell.angle_beta   90.00
_cell.angle_gamma   90.00
#
_symmetry.space_group_name_H-M   'P 1'
#
loop_
_entity.id
_entity.type
_entity.pdbx_description
1 polymer ?
#
loop_
_entity_poly.entity_id
_entity_poly.type
_entity_poly.pdbx_seq_one_letter_code
_entity_poly.pdbx_strand_id
1 'polypeptide(L)'
;FNPPTEAVDLLYKVLKRLTANGRRPVIAIAGNHDSPDRIEAPDPLARECGIIFAGYPNSIVPPFILESGLQVLKSDRGFLELTLPGSNSPLRILLTPYANEYRLKAFLGHENSEEELRRILQQRWESIASQYCDDRGVNILLSHLFMVKKGDPLPEEPEEEKPILHVGGAQAVYTENIPSQIQYTALGHLHRMHKADDTSPSPVYYSGSPLSYSFSEADQQKYLLLVEIEPGHGATVREIPLTGGKRLLRKKAYGVEEALLWLAENRDALVELTLVTDTFLTAQDRRRLQATHEGIISIIPEVSDMDALTGRSPSNIDLSQSMETLFRDYFLHEKGQEPGEEILSLFKEIMAEEEES
;
A
#
# COMPACT_ATOMS: atom_id res chain seq x y z
N PHE A 1 1.33 -12.63 -8.82
CA PHE A 1 2.79 -12.61 -8.62
C PHE A 1 3.20 -13.74 -7.69
N ASN A 2 4.33 -14.40 -7.91
CA ASN A 2 4.91 -15.37 -6.98
C ASN A 2 6.11 -14.72 -6.28
N PRO A 3 6.17 -14.67 -4.94
CA PRO A 3 7.31 -14.09 -4.25
C PRO A 3 8.57 -14.94 -4.48
N PRO A 4 9.75 -14.33 -4.64
CA PRO A 4 11.01 -15.06 -4.77
C PRO A 4 11.35 -15.79 -3.46
N THR A 5 12.13 -16.86 -3.55
CA THR A 5 12.46 -17.72 -2.40
C THR A 5 13.17 -16.95 -1.30
N GLU A 6 14.03 -15.99 -1.65
CA GLU A 6 14.75 -15.15 -0.68
C GLU A 6 13.80 -14.28 0.15
N ALA A 7 12.71 -13.78 -0.45
CA ALA A 7 11.70 -13.00 0.27
C ALA A 7 10.91 -13.87 1.26
N VAL A 8 10.57 -15.10 0.85
CA VAL A 8 9.89 -16.07 1.71
C VAL A 8 10.79 -16.48 2.90
N ASP A 9 12.07 -16.75 2.65
CA ASP A 9 13.05 -17.05 3.70
C ASP A 9 13.24 -15.87 4.67
N LEU A 10 13.35 -14.64 4.14
CA LEU A 10 13.45 -13.43 4.95
C LEU A 10 12.23 -13.25 5.86
N LEU A 11 11.02 -13.42 5.32
CA LEU A 11 9.77 -13.35 6.08
C LEU A 11 9.82 -14.28 7.30
N TYR A 12 10.05 -15.58 7.09
CA TYR A 12 10.02 -16.54 8.20
C TYR A 12 11.14 -16.30 9.22
N LYS A 13 12.36 -15.95 8.77
CA LYS A 13 13.46 -15.59 9.67
C LYS A 13 13.13 -14.39 10.55
N VAL A 14 12.50 -13.36 9.97
CA VAL A 14 12.11 -12.15 10.71
C VAL A 14 11.00 -12.45 11.70
N LEU A 15 9.91 -13.10 11.26
CA LEU A 15 8.79 -13.44 12.17
C LEU A 15 9.27 -14.32 13.33
N LYS A 16 10.07 -15.36 13.05
CA LYS A 16 10.64 -16.23 14.08
C LYS A 16 11.51 -15.48 15.09
N ARG A 17 12.25 -14.45 14.65
CA ARG A 17 13.02 -13.60 15.57
C ARG A 17 12.10 -12.72 16.42
N LEU A 18 11.05 -12.15 15.83
CA LEU A 18 10.08 -11.31 16.53
C LEU A 18 9.31 -12.05 17.62
N THR A 19 9.05 -13.35 17.46
CA THR A 19 8.37 -14.13 18.50
C THR A 19 9.18 -14.32 19.77
N ALA A 20 10.48 -14.01 19.75
CA ALA A 20 11.39 -14.22 20.87
C ALA A 20 11.32 -15.65 21.44
N ASN A 21 11.31 -16.65 20.54
CA ASN A 21 11.13 -18.08 20.83
C ASN A 21 9.76 -18.35 21.51
N GLY A 22 8.68 -17.85 20.91
CA GLY A 22 7.31 -18.08 21.39
C GLY A 22 6.91 -17.30 22.63
N ARG A 23 7.76 -16.41 23.18
CA ARG A 23 7.39 -15.55 24.31
C ARG A 23 6.48 -14.39 23.91
N ARG A 24 6.47 -14.03 22.63
CA ARG A 24 5.64 -12.99 22.04
C ARG A 24 4.88 -13.58 20.86
N PRO A 25 3.55 -13.43 20.79
CA PRO A 25 2.83 -13.80 19.58
C PRO A 25 3.18 -12.83 18.46
N VAL A 26 3.33 -13.37 17.25
CA VAL A 26 3.40 -12.58 16.02
C VAL A 26 2.21 -12.97 15.17
N ILE A 27 1.31 -12.03 14.92
CA ILE A 27 0.08 -12.27 14.16
C ILE A 27 0.23 -11.58 12.81
N ALA A 28 0.03 -12.34 11.74
CA ALA A 28 0.12 -11.86 10.37
C ALA A 28 -1.18 -12.16 9.64
N ILE A 29 -1.78 -11.11 9.07
CA ILE A 29 -2.98 -11.20 8.24
C ILE A 29 -2.62 -10.97 6.77
N ALA A 30 -3.34 -11.63 5.85
CA ALA A 30 -3.15 -11.38 4.42
C ALA A 30 -3.68 -9.99 4.00
N GLY A 31 -2.88 -9.28 3.20
CA GLY A 31 -3.29 -8.06 2.51
C GLY A 31 -3.85 -8.33 1.11
N ASN A 32 -4.08 -7.26 0.34
CA ASN A 32 -4.61 -7.31 -1.03
C ASN A 32 -3.62 -7.89 -2.07
N HIS A 33 -2.32 -7.88 -1.78
CA HIS A 33 -1.27 -8.47 -2.64
C HIS A 33 -0.90 -9.91 -2.27
N ASP A 34 -1.40 -10.41 -1.14
CA ASP A 34 -1.07 -11.74 -0.64
C ASP A 34 -2.02 -12.81 -1.21
N SER A 35 -1.53 -14.04 -1.23
CA SER A 35 -2.37 -15.22 -1.42
C SER A 35 -2.74 -15.78 -0.05
N PRO A 36 -4.02 -15.74 0.35
CA PRO A 36 -4.46 -16.29 1.64
C PRO A 36 -4.05 -17.74 1.88
N ASP A 37 -4.16 -18.60 0.85
CA ASP A 37 -3.76 -20.01 0.96
C ASP A 37 -2.26 -20.16 1.27
N ARG A 38 -1.42 -19.28 0.72
CA ARG A 38 0.03 -19.30 1.00
C ARG A 38 0.37 -18.76 2.38
N ILE A 39 -0.40 -17.80 2.88
CA ILE A 39 -0.26 -17.27 4.23
C ILE A 39 -0.62 -18.33 5.26
N GLU A 40 -1.67 -19.12 5.02
CA GLU A 40 -2.13 -20.16 5.97
C GLU A 40 -1.42 -21.51 5.83
N ALA A 41 -0.87 -21.85 4.65
CA ALA A 41 -0.17 -23.12 4.44
C ALA A 41 0.91 -23.47 5.50
N PRO A 42 1.78 -22.54 5.96
CA PRO A 42 2.80 -22.83 6.97
C PRO A 42 2.26 -22.85 8.42
N ASP A 43 1.00 -22.44 8.64
CA ASP A 43 0.43 -22.18 9.97
C ASP A 43 0.65 -23.33 10.99
N PRO A 44 0.49 -24.62 10.64
CA PRO A 44 0.74 -25.72 11.60
C PRO A 44 2.16 -25.75 12.17
N LEU A 45 3.18 -25.38 11.38
CA LEU A 45 4.58 -25.31 11.85
C LEU A 45 4.89 -23.94 12.45
N ALA A 46 4.28 -22.88 11.92
CA ALA A 46 4.49 -21.52 12.37
C ALA A 46 3.97 -21.29 13.80
N ARG A 47 2.85 -21.93 14.17
CA ARG A 47 2.28 -21.87 15.52
C ARG A 47 3.21 -22.39 16.61
N GLU A 48 3.98 -23.44 16.32
CA GLU A 48 5.02 -23.97 17.22
C GLU A 48 6.12 -22.93 17.53
N CYS A 49 6.28 -21.92 16.66
CA CYS A 49 7.21 -20.81 16.86
C CYS A 49 6.56 -19.58 17.55
N GLY A 50 5.25 -19.60 17.80
CA GLY A 50 4.46 -18.45 18.27
C GLY A 50 4.00 -17.50 17.17
N ILE A 51 3.98 -17.96 15.91
CA ILE A 51 3.49 -17.19 14.76
C ILE A 51 2.07 -17.67 14.43
N ILE A 52 1.14 -16.74 14.25
CA ILE A 52 -0.25 -17.03 13.92
C ILE A 52 -0.56 -16.36 12.58
N PHE A 53 -0.95 -17.16 11.59
CA PHE A 53 -1.35 -16.66 10.29
C PHE A 53 -2.87 -16.69 10.11
N ALA A 54 -3.42 -15.65 9.50
CA ALA A 54 -4.81 -15.62 9.07
C ALA A 54 -4.91 -15.04 7.67
N GLY A 55 -5.19 -15.90 6.70
CA GLY A 55 -5.35 -15.50 5.30
C GLY A 55 -6.75 -15.02 4.96
N TYR A 56 -7.77 -15.52 5.67
CA TYR A 56 -9.17 -15.30 5.34
C TYR A 56 -9.94 -14.60 6.49
N PRO A 57 -11.01 -13.83 6.20
CA PRO A 57 -11.86 -13.27 7.25
C PRO A 57 -12.51 -14.30 8.18
N ASN A 58 -12.63 -15.56 7.76
CA ASN A 58 -13.20 -16.66 8.53
C ASN A 58 -12.16 -17.70 8.98
N SER A 59 -10.87 -17.38 8.92
CA SER A 59 -9.83 -18.22 9.48
C SER A 59 -10.14 -18.55 10.93
N ILE A 60 -9.93 -19.81 11.30
CA ILE A 60 -10.05 -20.30 12.65
C ILE A 60 -8.67 -20.84 13.02
N VAL A 61 -8.09 -20.31 14.08
CA VAL A 61 -6.77 -20.73 14.57
C VAL A 61 -7.01 -21.81 15.63
N PRO A 62 -6.62 -23.07 15.42
CA PRO A 62 -6.83 -24.12 16.40
C PRO A 62 -6.15 -23.75 17.74
N PRO A 63 -6.84 -23.89 18.89
CA PRO A 63 -6.23 -23.66 20.20
C PRO A 63 -4.95 -24.46 20.40
N PHE A 64 -3.92 -23.83 20.98
CA PHE A 64 -2.62 -24.44 21.28
C PHE A 64 -1.96 -23.78 22.48
N ILE A 65 -0.96 -24.45 23.05
CA ILE A 65 -0.13 -23.95 24.14
C ILE A 65 1.34 -24.25 23.84
N LEU A 66 2.20 -23.26 24.04
CA LEU A 66 3.66 -23.42 23.91
C LEU A 66 4.32 -23.53 25.28
N GLU A 67 5.51 -24.13 25.33
CA GLU A 67 6.33 -24.21 26.54
C GLU A 67 6.68 -22.83 27.12
N SER A 68 6.68 -21.78 26.30
CA SER A 68 6.89 -20.40 26.71
C SER A 68 5.75 -19.85 27.60
N GLY A 69 4.59 -20.52 27.64
CA GLY A 69 3.36 -20.06 28.28
C GLY A 69 2.43 -19.27 27.36
N LEU A 70 2.79 -19.07 26.08
CA LEU A 70 1.88 -18.47 25.10
C LEU A 70 0.77 -19.48 24.76
N GLN A 71 -0.48 -19.03 24.80
CA GLN A 71 -1.62 -19.91 24.59
C GLN A 71 -2.73 -19.22 23.78
N VAL A 72 -3.30 -19.93 22.81
CA VAL A 72 -4.63 -19.61 22.24
C VAL A 72 -5.67 -20.35 23.07
N LEU A 73 -6.53 -19.62 23.78
CA LEU A 73 -7.58 -20.17 24.64
C LEU A 73 -8.83 -20.52 23.84
N LYS A 74 -9.26 -19.60 22.99
CA LYS A 74 -10.47 -19.71 22.17
C LYS A 74 -10.19 -19.17 20.79
N SER A 75 -10.84 -19.76 19.80
CA SER A 75 -10.89 -19.21 18.45
C SER A 75 -12.26 -19.49 17.86
N ASP A 76 -12.69 -18.55 17.03
CA ASP A 76 -13.88 -18.64 16.19
C ASP A 76 -13.54 -17.99 14.84
N ARG A 77 -14.46 -17.99 13.89
CA ARG A 77 -14.26 -17.45 12.54
C ARG A 77 -13.91 -15.96 12.60
N GLY A 78 -12.64 -15.63 12.38
CA GLY A 78 -12.13 -14.26 12.45
C GLY A 78 -11.96 -13.74 13.88
N PHE A 79 -11.82 -14.64 14.86
CA PHE A 79 -11.63 -14.31 16.27
C PHE A 79 -10.58 -15.21 16.92
N LEU A 80 -9.78 -14.61 17.80
CA LEU A 80 -8.85 -15.36 18.64
C LEU A 80 -8.74 -14.70 20.04
N GLU A 81 -8.63 -15.52 21.08
CA GLU A 81 -8.34 -15.12 22.46
C GLU A 81 -7.01 -15.76 22.89
N LEU A 82 -6.02 -14.95 23.26
CA LEU A 82 -4.68 -15.35 23.69
C LEU A 82 -4.46 -15.06 25.17
N THR A 83 -3.58 -15.83 25.79
CA THR A 83 -2.87 -15.45 27.02
C THR A 83 -1.38 -15.33 26.73
N LEU A 84 -0.79 -14.23 27.18
CA LEU A 84 0.64 -13.96 27.05
C LEU A 84 1.40 -14.47 28.28
N PRO A 85 2.65 -14.93 28.13
CA PRO A 85 3.49 -15.27 29.27
C PRO A 85 3.62 -14.10 30.26
N GLY A 86 3.22 -14.31 31.51
CA GLY A 86 3.28 -13.29 32.57
C GLY A 86 2.18 -12.22 32.53
N SER A 87 1.19 -12.33 31.63
CA SER A 87 -0.02 -11.49 31.66
C SER A 87 -1.16 -12.22 32.35
N ASN A 88 -1.91 -11.50 33.19
CA ASN A 88 -3.13 -12.02 33.82
C ASN A 88 -4.40 -11.74 33.01
N SER A 89 -4.29 -10.94 31.95
CA SER A 89 -5.42 -10.51 31.13
C SER A 89 -5.31 -11.10 29.72
N PRO A 90 -6.42 -11.65 29.18
CA PRO A 90 -6.42 -12.18 27.83
C PRO A 90 -6.37 -11.06 26.80
N LEU A 91 -5.74 -11.34 25.66
CA LEU A 91 -5.76 -10.49 24.47
C LEU A 91 -6.75 -11.09 23.46
N ARG A 92 -7.74 -10.30 23.07
CA ARG A 92 -8.80 -10.69 22.14
C ARG A 92 -8.67 -9.90 20.86
N ILE A 93 -8.70 -10.60 19.74
CA ILE A 93 -8.39 -10.02 18.44
C ILE A 93 -9.48 -10.43 17.45
N LEU A 94 -10.15 -9.43 16.90
CA LEU A 94 -10.95 -9.58 15.70
C LEU A 94 -9.99 -9.50 14.52
N LEU A 95 -9.93 -10.56 13.73
CA LEU A 95 -9.08 -10.65 12.55
C LEU A 95 -9.91 -10.35 11.30
N THR A 96 -9.46 -9.38 10.50
CA THR A 96 -10.07 -9.07 9.21
C THR A 96 -9.00 -8.89 8.14
N PRO A 97 -8.40 -10.00 7.66
CA PRO A 97 -7.59 -10.00 6.45
C PRO A 97 -8.37 -9.42 5.26
N TYR A 98 -7.64 -8.97 4.23
CA TYR A 98 -8.27 -8.45 3.03
C TYR A 98 -9.13 -9.51 2.32
N ALA A 99 -10.33 -9.12 1.91
CA ALA A 99 -11.22 -9.95 1.10
C ALA A 99 -11.57 -9.22 -0.19
N ASN A 100 -11.32 -9.83 -1.35
CA ASN A 100 -11.67 -9.23 -2.63
C ASN A 100 -13.19 -9.27 -2.86
N GLU A 101 -13.70 -8.37 -3.72
CA GLU A 101 -15.13 -8.27 -4.02
C GLU A 101 -15.70 -9.56 -4.62
N TYR A 102 -14.92 -10.35 -5.37
CA TYR A 102 -15.39 -11.66 -5.88
C TYR A 102 -15.65 -12.66 -4.75
N ARG A 103 -14.76 -12.71 -3.75
CA ARG A 103 -14.92 -13.56 -2.56
C ARG A 103 -16.01 -13.01 -1.66
N LEU A 104 -16.12 -11.69 -1.51
CA LEU A 104 -17.23 -11.05 -0.82
C LEU A 104 -18.56 -11.33 -1.54
N LYS A 105 -18.67 -11.20 -2.87
CA LYS A 105 -19.87 -11.54 -3.65
C LYS A 105 -20.23 -13.03 -3.60
N ALA A 106 -19.25 -13.92 -3.75
CA ALA A 106 -19.44 -15.36 -3.59
C ALA A 106 -19.87 -15.74 -2.16
N PHE A 107 -19.52 -14.91 -1.18
CA PHE A 107 -19.85 -15.11 0.23
C PHE A 107 -21.14 -14.39 0.67
N LEU A 108 -21.55 -13.31 0.00
CA LEU A 108 -22.61 -12.38 0.43
C LEU A 108 -23.82 -12.33 -0.52
N GLY A 109 -23.72 -12.90 -1.72
CA GLY A 109 -24.87 -13.28 -2.55
C GLY A 109 -25.69 -12.17 -3.23
N HIS A 110 -25.27 -10.90 -3.23
CA HIS A 110 -26.11 -9.80 -3.73
C HIS A 110 -25.39 -8.68 -4.53
N GLU A 111 -26.19 -7.94 -5.31
CA GLU A 111 -25.77 -7.03 -6.39
C GLU A 111 -25.49 -5.57 -5.97
N ASN A 112 -25.76 -5.18 -4.71
CA ASN A 112 -25.46 -3.82 -4.20
C ASN A 112 -24.24 -3.87 -3.27
N SER A 113 -23.04 -3.60 -3.83
CA SER A 113 -21.79 -4.15 -3.31
C SER A 113 -21.22 -3.48 -2.06
N GLU A 114 -21.35 -2.16 -1.88
CA GLU A 114 -20.59 -1.43 -0.86
C GLU A 114 -21.30 -1.25 0.48
N GLU A 115 -22.53 -0.74 0.48
CA GLU A 115 -23.27 -0.50 1.73
C GLU A 115 -23.58 -1.82 2.44
N GLU A 116 -23.89 -2.85 1.65
CA GLU A 116 -24.16 -4.20 2.13
C GLU A 116 -22.91 -4.85 2.72
N LEU A 117 -21.74 -4.66 2.08
CA LEU A 117 -20.47 -5.10 2.63
C LEU A 117 -20.22 -4.48 4.00
N ARG A 118 -20.35 -3.15 4.12
CA ARG A 118 -20.19 -2.46 5.40
C ARG A 118 -21.15 -2.99 6.45
N ARG A 119 -22.42 -3.18 6.08
CA ARG A 119 -23.47 -3.71 6.97
C ARG A 119 -23.09 -5.11 7.49
N ILE A 120 -22.61 -6.00 6.60
CA ILE A 120 -22.28 -7.37 6.98
C ILE A 120 -21.01 -7.41 7.84
N LEU A 121 -19.98 -6.63 7.49
CA LEU A 121 -18.78 -6.49 8.32
C LEU A 121 -19.14 -5.97 9.72
N GLN A 122 -19.93 -4.91 9.81
CA GLN A 122 -20.40 -4.35 11.07
C GLN A 122 -21.17 -5.38 11.91
N GLN A 123 -22.15 -6.07 11.31
CA GLN A 123 -22.94 -7.09 12.01
C GLN A 123 -22.06 -8.23 12.53
N ARG A 124 -21.07 -8.64 11.74
CA ARG A 124 -20.16 -9.71 12.12
C ARG A 124 -19.22 -9.29 13.25
N TRP A 125 -18.61 -8.12 13.14
CA TRP A 125 -17.77 -7.58 14.21
C TRP A 125 -18.57 -7.39 15.50
N GLU A 126 -19.79 -6.86 15.41
CA GLU A 126 -20.66 -6.67 16.58
C GLU A 126 -21.05 -8.00 17.23
N SER A 127 -21.38 -9.01 16.43
CA SER A 127 -21.70 -10.36 16.93
C SER A 127 -20.51 -10.98 17.67
N ILE A 128 -19.31 -10.93 17.09
CA ILE A 128 -18.08 -11.45 17.70
C ILE A 128 -17.74 -10.65 18.97
N ALA A 129 -17.81 -9.32 18.91
CA ALA A 129 -17.51 -8.44 20.03
C ALA A 129 -18.48 -8.67 21.19
N SER A 130 -19.78 -8.74 20.91
CA SER A 130 -20.81 -9.03 21.92
C SER A 130 -20.65 -10.41 22.57
N GLN A 131 -20.17 -11.40 21.81
CA GLN A 131 -19.99 -12.76 22.32
C GLN A 131 -18.71 -12.93 23.15
N TYR A 132 -17.61 -12.27 22.77
CA TYR A 132 -16.29 -12.57 23.31
C TYR A 132 -15.57 -11.40 23.98
N CYS A 133 -15.89 -10.16 23.63
CA CYS A 133 -15.18 -8.97 24.13
C CYS A 133 -15.86 -8.42 25.39
N ASP A 134 -15.14 -8.46 26.50
CA ASP A 134 -15.50 -7.85 27.78
C ASP A 134 -14.33 -7.01 28.33
N ASP A 135 -14.55 -6.33 29.46
CA ASP A 135 -13.56 -5.43 30.08
C ASP A 135 -12.48 -6.14 30.91
N ARG A 136 -12.46 -7.48 30.95
CA ARG A 136 -11.43 -8.26 31.69
C ARG A 136 -10.20 -8.55 30.84
N GLY A 137 -10.31 -8.35 29.54
CA GLY A 137 -9.23 -8.52 28.57
C GLY A 137 -8.98 -7.25 27.77
N VAL A 138 -7.96 -7.31 26.90
CA VAL A 138 -7.69 -6.27 25.91
C VAL A 138 -8.34 -6.68 24.60
N ASN A 139 -9.17 -5.82 24.01
CA ASN A 139 -9.91 -6.10 22.78
C ASN A 139 -9.37 -5.22 21.64
N ILE A 140 -8.90 -5.84 20.55
CA ILE A 140 -8.36 -5.12 19.39
C ILE A 140 -8.96 -5.64 18.07
N LEU A 141 -9.01 -4.78 17.06
CA LEU A 141 -9.33 -5.14 15.68
C LEU A 141 -8.07 -5.04 14.83
N LEU A 142 -7.76 -6.10 14.08
CA LEU A 142 -6.64 -6.14 13.15
C LEU A 142 -7.19 -6.31 11.73
N SER A 143 -6.98 -5.31 10.87
CA SER A 143 -7.64 -5.25 9.55
C SER A 143 -6.71 -4.75 8.46
N HIS A 144 -6.92 -5.22 7.22
CA HIS A 144 -6.26 -4.72 6.01
C HIS A 144 -7.29 -4.16 5.03
N LEU A 145 -8.27 -3.43 5.55
CA LEU A 145 -9.31 -2.77 4.75
C LEU A 145 -9.00 -1.28 4.59
N PHE A 146 -9.55 -0.68 3.54
CA PHE A 146 -9.58 0.77 3.39
C PHE A 146 -10.69 1.34 4.28
N MET A 147 -10.30 2.12 5.29
CA MET A 147 -11.16 2.57 6.36
C MET A 147 -10.94 4.06 6.60
N VAL A 148 -12.03 4.80 6.67
CA VAL A 148 -12.02 6.26 6.76
C VAL A 148 -13.07 6.72 7.76
N LYS A 149 -12.86 7.89 8.34
CA LYS A 149 -13.91 8.53 9.11
C LYS A 149 -14.99 9.07 8.17
N LYS A 150 -16.25 8.78 8.48
CA LYS A 150 -17.37 9.21 7.64
C LYS A 150 -17.45 10.73 7.59
N GLY A 151 -17.45 11.28 6.39
CA GLY A 151 -17.53 12.73 6.14
C GLY A 151 -16.16 13.41 6.00
N ASP A 152 -15.06 12.73 6.31
CA ASP A 152 -13.71 13.23 6.03
C ASP A 152 -13.35 13.01 4.55
N PRO A 153 -12.47 13.84 3.97
CA PRO A 153 -11.98 13.61 2.61
C PRO A 153 -11.26 12.26 2.54
N LEU A 154 -11.50 11.53 1.45
CA LEU A 154 -10.85 10.24 1.23
C LEU A 154 -9.33 10.46 1.11
N PRO A 155 -8.51 9.71 1.88
CA PRO A 155 -7.07 9.74 1.68
C PRO A 155 -6.74 9.24 0.29
N GLU A 156 -5.71 9.82 -0.33
CA GLU A 156 -5.20 9.34 -1.61
C GLU A 156 -4.68 7.91 -1.44
N GLU A 157 -5.08 7.03 -2.36
CA GLU A 157 -4.58 5.67 -2.50
C GLU A 157 -3.66 5.64 -3.73
N PRO A 158 -2.32 5.62 -3.54
CA PRO A 158 -1.38 5.52 -4.64
C PRO A 158 -1.64 4.27 -5.51
N GLU A 159 -1.36 4.35 -6.81
CA GLU A 159 -1.59 3.25 -7.76
C GLU A 159 -0.95 1.92 -7.34
N GLU A 160 0.19 1.98 -6.64
CA GLU A 160 0.92 0.80 -6.16
C GLU A 160 0.22 0.11 -4.97
N GLU A 161 -0.62 0.84 -4.24
CA GLU A 161 -1.39 0.37 -3.07
C GLU A 161 -2.77 -0.16 -3.49
N LYS A 162 -3.26 0.28 -4.66
CA LYS A 162 -4.56 -0.12 -5.20
C LYS A 162 -4.66 -1.63 -5.42
N PRO A 163 -5.81 -2.25 -5.12
CA PRO A 163 -6.05 -3.63 -5.50
C PRO A 163 -5.93 -3.81 -7.02
N ILE A 164 -5.14 -4.80 -7.44
CA ILE A 164 -4.90 -5.11 -8.86
C ILE A 164 -6.21 -5.36 -9.64
N LEU A 165 -7.26 -5.79 -8.94
CA LEU A 165 -8.56 -6.13 -9.51
C LEU A 165 -9.55 -4.94 -9.55
N HIS A 166 -9.22 -3.80 -8.93
CA HIS A 166 -10.11 -2.63 -8.82
C HIS A 166 -9.44 -1.36 -9.36
N VAL A 167 -9.77 -1.03 -10.62
CA VAL A 167 -9.33 0.20 -11.29
C VAL A 167 -9.86 1.47 -10.58
N GLY A 168 -10.88 1.34 -9.73
CA GLY A 168 -11.49 2.43 -8.94
C GLY A 168 -10.99 2.59 -7.51
N GLY A 169 -10.02 1.78 -7.05
CA GLY A 169 -9.54 1.80 -5.66
C GLY A 169 -10.33 0.91 -4.69
N ALA A 170 -9.94 0.90 -3.43
CA ALA A 170 -10.57 0.07 -2.40
C ALA A 170 -11.89 0.66 -1.87
N GLN A 171 -12.82 -0.22 -1.49
CA GLN A 171 -14.11 0.18 -0.93
C GLN A 171 -13.93 0.72 0.50
N ALA A 172 -14.40 1.95 0.74
CA ALA A 172 -14.31 2.59 2.04
C ALA A 172 -15.27 1.95 3.07
N VAL A 173 -14.69 1.48 4.17
CA VAL A 173 -15.40 1.11 5.40
C VAL A 173 -15.32 2.29 6.38
N TYR A 174 -16.37 2.53 7.17
CA TYR A 174 -16.35 3.66 8.09
C TYR A 174 -15.88 3.25 9.48
N THR A 175 -15.14 4.13 10.15
CA THR A 175 -14.67 3.91 11.53
C THR A 175 -15.85 3.72 12.51
N GLU A 176 -17.01 4.32 12.23
CA GLU A 176 -18.27 4.11 12.98
C GLU A 176 -18.80 2.66 12.94
N ASN A 177 -18.32 1.83 12.00
CA ASN A 177 -18.69 0.42 11.92
C ASN A 177 -17.94 -0.47 12.93
N ILE A 178 -16.91 0.07 13.61
CA ILE A 178 -16.14 -0.67 14.62
C ILE A 178 -16.98 -0.81 15.90
N PRO A 179 -17.08 -2.02 16.49
CA PRO A 179 -17.78 -2.21 17.75
C PRO A 179 -17.17 -1.39 18.89
N SER A 180 -18.02 -0.84 19.76
CA SER A 180 -17.59 0.00 20.90
C SER A 180 -16.69 -0.71 21.92
N GLN A 181 -16.69 -2.03 21.93
CA GLN A 181 -15.90 -2.90 22.81
C GLN A 181 -14.41 -2.93 22.43
N ILE A 182 -14.07 -2.49 21.22
CA ILE A 182 -12.69 -2.48 20.71
C ILE A 182 -11.96 -1.26 21.28
N GLN A 183 -10.75 -1.49 21.81
CA GLN A 183 -9.92 -0.46 22.44
C GLN A 183 -8.86 0.10 21.48
N TYR A 184 -8.52 -0.63 20.41
CA TYR A 184 -7.59 -0.19 19.39
C TYR A 184 -7.81 -0.93 18.07
N THR A 185 -7.69 -0.20 16.96
CA THR A 185 -7.77 -0.79 15.62
C THR A 185 -6.46 -0.57 14.87
N ALA A 186 -5.81 -1.69 14.53
CA ALA A 186 -4.59 -1.74 13.71
C ALA A 186 -4.96 -1.95 12.24
N LEU A 187 -4.71 -0.92 11.41
CA LEU A 187 -4.92 -0.97 9.96
C LEU A 187 -3.58 -1.16 9.20
N GLY A 188 -3.65 -1.98 8.16
CA GLY A 188 -2.69 -2.01 7.04
C GLY A 188 -3.34 -1.45 5.77
N HIS A 189 -2.78 -1.72 4.58
CA HIS A 189 -3.18 -1.25 3.25
C HIS A 189 -2.48 0.04 2.80
N LEU A 190 -2.61 1.14 3.55
CA LEU A 190 -1.96 2.39 3.18
C LEU A 190 -0.51 2.45 3.66
N HIS A 191 0.43 2.88 2.81
CA HIS A 191 1.86 2.93 3.15
C HIS A 191 2.27 4.16 3.94
N ARG A 192 1.40 5.18 3.99
CA ARG A 192 1.57 6.36 4.85
C ARG A 192 0.99 6.11 6.25
N MET A 193 1.82 6.30 7.27
CA MET A 193 1.35 6.33 8.65
C MET A 193 0.42 7.53 8.87
N HIS A 194 -0.79 7.27 9.34
CA HIS A 194 -1.72 8.32 9.78
C HIS A 194 -2.82 7.74 10.69
N LYS A 195 -3.51 8.63 11.38
CA LYS A 195 -4.70 8.30 12.17
C LYS A 195 -5.93 8.37 11.26
N ALA A 196 -6.67 7.27 11.13
CA ALA A 196 -7.95 7.26 10.43
C ALA A 196 -9.07 7.83 11.29
N ASP A 197 -8.99 7.61 12.61
CA ASP A 197 -9.84 8.24 13.61
C ASP A 197 -9.06 8.36 14.93
N ASP A 198 -9.15 9.53 15.58
CA ASP A 198 -8.49 9.80 16.86
C ASP A 198 -9.53 9.94 18.00
N THR A 199 -10.69 9.31 17.84
CA THR A 199 -11.73 9.27 18.86
C THR A 199 -11.31 8.36 20.02
N SER A 200 -10.75 8.98 21.06
CA SER A 200 -10.55 8.32 22.36
C SER A 200 -11.90 7.79 22.89
N PRO A 201 -11.97 6.54 23.40
CA PRO A 201 -10.84 5.68 23.79
C PRO A 201 -10.39 4.63 22.75
N SER A 202 -10.92 4.64 21.51
CA SER A 202 -10.66 3.61 20.48
C SER A 202 -9.93 4.17 19.25
N PRO A 203 -8.62 4.50 19.37
CA PRO A 203 -7.85 5.01 18.25
C PRO A 203 -7.77 4.02 17.07
N VAL A 204 -7.84 4.56 15.85
CA VAL A 204 -7.75 3.80 14.59
C VAL A 204 -6.56 4.31 13.77
N TYR A 205 -5.55 3.45 13.55
CA TYR A 205 -4.29 3.85 12.94
C TYR A 205 -3.92 2.99 11.74
N TYR A 206 -3.50 3.65 10.67
CA TYR A 206 -2.63 3.07 9.65
C TYR A 206 -1.19 3.16 10.12
N SER A 207 -0.54 2.01 10.28
CA SER A 207 0.88 1.97 10.69
C SER A 207 1.85 2.37 9.57
N GLY A 208 1.42 2.30 8.31
CA GLY A 208 2.26 2.54 7.15
C GLY A 208 3.24 1.42 6.86
N SER A 209 4.01 1.60 5.79
CA SER A 209 5.12 0.71 5.43
C SER A 209 6.35 0.97 6.31
N PRO A 210 7.16 -0.06 6.62
CA PRO A 210 8.40 0.13 7.37
C PRO A 210 9.53 0.76 6.52
N LEU A 211 9.40 0.73 5.19
CA LEU A 211 10.32 1.28 4.20
C LEU A 211 9.49 1.95 3.10
N SER A 212 10.03 2.99 2.44
CA SER A 212 9.40 3.58 1.26
C SER A 212 9.56 2.66 0.05
N TYR A 213 8.46 2.36 -0.64
CA TYR A 213 8.43 1.51 -1.82
C TYR A 213 8.35 2.32 -3.12
N SER A 214 7.88 3.56 -3.07
CA SER A 214 7.93 4.48 -4.20
C SER A 214 8.35 5.90 -3.83
N PHE A 215 8.77 6.67 -4.84
CA PHE A 215 9.20 8.05 -4.65
C PHE A 215 8.06 8.98 -4.22
N SER A 216 6.79 8.56 -4.33
CA SER A 216 5.66 9.26 -3.70
C SER A 216 5.77 9.31 -2.16
N GLU A 217 6.58 8.41 -1.58
CA GLU A 217 6.86 8.30 -0.16
C GLU A 217 8.23 8.89 0.25
N ALA A 218 8.93 9.60 -0.65
CA ALA A 218 10.30 10.06 -0.42
C ALA A 218 10.47 10.98 0.80
N ASP A 219 9.47 11.81 1.08
CA ASP A 219 9.49 12.76 2.19
C ASP A 219 8.78 12.25 3.45
N GLN A 220 8.40 10.97 3.47
CA GLN A 220 7.66 10.39 4.58
C GLN A 220 8.60 9.77 5.63
N GLN A 221 8.49 10.24 6.88
CA GLN A 221 9.09 9.54 8.01
C GLN A 221 8.30 8.24 8.25
N LYS A 222 9.01 7.10 8.29
CA LYS A 222 8.42 5.80 8.62
C LYS A 222 8.41 5.58 10.13
N TYR A 223 7.41 4.87 10.62
CA TYR A 223 7.19 4.67 12.05
C TYR A 223 6.87 3.21 12.36
N LEU A 224 7.17 2.83 13.60
CA LEU A 224 6.56 1.70 14.28
C LEU A 224 5.65 2.24 15.38
N LEU A 225 4.43 1.74 15.46
CA LEU A 225 3.48 2.14 16.50
C LEU A 225 3.62 1.21 17.70
N LEU A 226 4.03 1.77 18.84
CA LEU A 226 3.96 1.09 20.13
C LEU A 226 2.63 1.45 20.79
N VAL A 227 1.82 0.44 21.09
CA VAL A 227 0.49 0.64 21.68
C VAL A 227 0.45 -0.01 23.05
N GLU A 228 0.07 0.78 24.05
CA GLU A 228 -0.09 0.36 25.43
C GLU A 228 -1.58 0.36 25.78
N ILE A 229 -2.11 -0.80 26.18
CA ILE A 229 -3.54 -0.99 26.46
C ILE A 229 -3.68 -1.84 27.72
N GLU A 230 -4.55 -1.40 28.62
CA GLU A 230 -4.99 -2.16 29.79
C GLU A 230 -6.47 -2.54 29.64
N PRO A 231 -6.93 -3.66 30.23
CA PRO A 231 -8.34 -4.01 30.21
C PRO A 231 -9.23 -2.87 30.75
N GLY A 232 -10.31 -2.56 30.03
CA GLY A 232 -11.26 -1.51 30.41
C GLY A 232 -10.76 -0.06 30.26
N HIS A 233 -9.54 0.17 29.75
CA HIS A 233 -8.96 1.50 29.57
C HIS A 233 -8.72 1.84 28.09
N GLY A 234 -8.62 3.12 27.75
CA GLY A 234 -8.30 3.55 26.38
C GLY A 234 -6.85 3.20 25.99
N ALA A 235 -6.62 2.97 24.70
CA ALA A 235 -5.29 2.70 24.18
C ALA A 235 -4.43 3.97 24.09
N THR A 236 -3.17 3.88 24.51
CA THR A 236 -2.16 4.92 24.31
C THR A 236 -1.23 4.51 23.18
N VAL A 237 -1.10 5.36 22.15
CA VAL A 237 -0.28 5.08 20.96
C VAL A 237 0.94 5.99 20.98
N ARG A 238 2.13 5.40 20.81
CA ARG A 238 3.42 6.11 20.67
C ARG A 238 4.08 5.75 19.35
N GLU A 239 4.39 6.78 18.58
CA GLU A 239 5.12 6.67 17.32
C GLU A 239 6.63 6.53 17.59
N ILE A 240 7.25 5.48 17.05
CA ILE A 240 8.70 5.25 17.12
C ILE A 240 9.27 5.42 15.71
N PRO A 241 10.04 6.48 15.42
CA PRO A 241 10.58 6.71 14.08
C PRO A 241 11.56 5.60 13.70
N LEU A 242 11.37 5.04 12.50
CA LEU A 242 12.29 4.10 11.90
C LEU A 242 13.42 4.85 11.21
N THR A 243 14.66 4.46 11.49
CA THR A 243 15.88 5.09 10.96
C THR A 243 16.69 4.16 10.05
N GLY A 244 16.21 2.93 9.83
CA GLY A 244 16.86 1.95 8.97
C GLY A 244 16.38 2.01 7.52
N GLY A 245 17.20 1.50 6.60
CA GLY A 245 16.93 1.52 5.16
C GLY A 245 17.52 2.74 4.45
N LYS A 246 17.58 2.69 3.11
CA LYS A 246 18.01 3.84 2.30
C LYS A 246 16.85 4.81 2.15
N ARG A 247 17.12 6.10 2.32
CA ARG A 247 16.14 7.16 2.08
C ARG A 247 15.87 7.29 0.60
N LEU A 248 14.62 7.48 0.20
CA LEU A 248 14.30 7.91 -1.16
C LEU A 248 14.37 9.44 -1.20
N LEU A 249 15.02 10.01 -2.21
CA LEU A 249 15.10 11.46 -2.39
C LEU A 249 14.71 11.82 -3.82
N ARG A 250 13.91 12.88 -3.93
CA ARG A 250 13.62 13.54 -5.20
C ARG A 250 14.43 14.81 -5.29
N LYS A 251 15.18 14.97 -6.39
CA LYS A 251 15.94 16.19 -6.65
C LYS A 251 15.65 16.69 -8.04
N LYS A 252 15.16 17.93 -8.13
CA LYS A 252 15.21 18.73 -9.36
C LYS A 252 16.49 19.56 -9.34
N ALA A 253 17.34 19.37 -10.33
CA ALA A 253 18.63 20.05 -10.47
C ALA A 253 18.69 20.77 -11.82
N TYR A 254 19.29 21.96 -11.84
CA TYR A 254 19.45 22.81 -13.02
C TYR A 254 20.90 22.73 -13.47
N GLY A 255 21.16 21.81 -14.41
CA GLY A 255 22.49 21.51 -14.91
C GLY A 255 23.19 20.34 -14.21
N VAL A 256 24.12 19.73 -14.94
CA VAL A 256 24.83 18.50 -14.51
C VAL A 256 25.71 18.76 -13.28
N GLU A 257 26.36 19.92 -13.21
CA GLU A 257 27.27 20.24 -12.08
C GLU A 257 26.51 20.39 -10.75
N GLU A 258 25.33 21.00 -10.75
CA GLU A 258 24.48 21.08 -9.55
C GLU A 258 24.07 19.67 -9.08
N ALA A 259 23.64 18.83 -10.02
CA ALA A 259 23.26 17.45 -9.73
C ALA A 259 24.44 16.66 -9.13
N LEU A 260 25.65 16.80 -9.69
CA LEU A 260 26.84 16.10 -9.19
C LEU A 260 27.22 16.51 -7.77
N LEU A 261 27.18 17.82 -7.46
CA LEU A 261 27.46 18.32 -6.11
C LEU A 261 26.45 17.76 -5.11
N TRP A 262 25.16 17.84 -5.43
CA TRP A 262 24.10 17.36 -4.55
C TRP A 262 24.16 15.83 -4.35
N LEU A 263 24.43 15.07 -5.42
CA LEU A 263 24.59 13.62 -5.35
C LEU A 263 25.81 13.23 -4.50
N ALA A 264 26.91 13.99 -4.57
CA ALA A 264 28.10 13.73 -3.78
C ALA A 264 27.87 13.92 -2.27
N GLU A 265 26.94 14.79 -1.88
CA GLU A 265 26.53 15.02 -0.48
C GLU A 265 25.55 13.96 0.04
N ASN A 266 24.75 13.33 -0.84
CA ASN A 266 23.66 12.43 -0.48
C ASN A 266 23.92 10.96 -0.83
N ARG A 267 25.15 10.46 -0.62
CA ARG A 267 25.60 9.14 -1.11
C ARG A 267 24.82 7.92 -0.60
N ASP A 268 24.17 8.04 0.55
CA ASP A 268 23.43 6.94 1.20
C ASP A 268 21.91 7.07 1.01
N ALA A 269 21.50 7.37 -0.22
CA ALA A 269 20.11 7.47 -0.62
C ALA A 269 19.83 6.69 -1.90
N LEU A 270 18.56 6.53 -2.23
CA LEU A 270 18.09 6.17 -3.56
C LEU A 270 17.44 7.41 -4.17
N VAL A 271 17.79 7.75 -5.41
CA VAL A 271 17.50 9.08 -5.97
C VAL A 271 16.69 8.97 -7.25
N GLU A 272 15.63 9.77 -7.33
CA GLU A 272 14.95 10.16 -8.56
C GLU A 272 15.39 11.60 -8.90
N LEU A 273 16.17 11.72 -9.98
CA LEU A 273 16.78 12.98 -10.39
C LEU A 273 16.02 13.54 -11.60
N THR A 274 15.33 14.67 -11.42
CA THR A 274 14.86 15.48 -12.53
C THR A 274 15.98 16.45 -12.91
N LEU A 275 16.53 16.30 -14.11
CA LEU A 275 17.67 17.08 -14.56
C LEU A 275 17.23 18.05 -15.65
N VAL A 276 17.26 19.34 -15.31
CA VAL A 276 16.91 20.44 -16.19
C VAL A 276 18.17 20.89 -16.92
N THR A 277 18.21 20.76 -18.25
CA THR A 277 19.36 21.16 -19.07
C THR A 277 18.92 21.87 -20.34
N ASP A 278 19.78 22.74 -20.85
CA ASP A 278 19.53 23.37 -22.15
C ASP A 278 19.59 22.33 -23.25
N THR A 279 20.55 21.40 -23.24
CA THR A 279 20.67 20.34 -24.25
C THR A 279 20.28 18.96 -23.72
N PHE A 280 20.09 18.00 -24.63
CA PHE A 280 19.92 16.59 -24.24
C PHE A 280 21.11 16.07 -23.43
N LEU A 281 20.80 15.17 -22.48
CA LEU A 281 21.79 14.57 -21.61
C LEU A 281 22.75 13.66 -22.40
N THR A 282 24.05 13.97 -22.40
CA THR A 282 25.05 13.19 -23.14
C THR A 282 25.37 11.87 -22.43
N ALA A 283 25.95 10.92 -23.17
CA ALA A 283 26.43 9.67 -22.59
C ALA A 283 27.54 9.89 -21.55
N GLN A 284 28.34 10.96 -21.70
CA GLN A 284 29.39 11.31 -20.75
C GLN A 284 28.78 11.80 -19.42
N ASP A 285 27.74 12.63 -19.48
CA ASP A 285 27.06 13.13 -18.28
C ASP A 285 26.39 12.00 -17.50
N ARG A 286 25.72 11.07 -18.19
CA ARG A 286 25.13 9.89 -17.55
C ARG A 286 26.19 9.07 -16.80
N ARG A 287 27.36 8.84 -17.41
CA ARG A 287 28.46 8.13 -16.75
C ARG A 287 28.97 8.88 -15.52
N ARG A 288 29.11 10.21 -15.59
CA ARG A 288 29.54 11.04 -14.45
C ARG A 288 28.55 10.94 -13.28
N LEU A 289 27.25 11.06 -13.56
CA LEU A 289 26.19 10.96 -12.55
C LEU A 289 26.19 9.58 -11.88
N GLN A 290 26.19 8.50 -12.66
CA GLN A 290 26.22 7.13 -12.16
C GLN A 290 27.50 6.80 -11.39
N ALA A 291 28.66 7.31 -11.83
CA ALA A 291 29.92 7.14 -11.12
C ALA A 291 29.99 7.91 -9.79
N THR A 292 29.21 9.00 -9.67
CA THR A 292 29.16 9.81 -8.44
C THR A 292 28.24 9.18 -7.40
N HIS A 293 27.16 8.52 -7.82
CA HIS A 293 26.16 7.99 -6.93
C HIS A 293 25.52 6.70 -7.49
N GLU A 294 25.77 5.57 -6.81
CA GLU A 294 25.30 4.25 -7.23
C GLU A 294 23.80 4.04 -7.03
N GLY A 295 23.16 4.81 -6.13
CA GLY A 295 21.74 4.71 -5.81
C GLY A 295 20.80 5.52 -6.72
N ILE A 296 21.23 5.95 -7.91
CA ILE A 296 20.30 6.64 -8.84
C ILE A 296 19.36 5.59 -9.44
N ILE A 297 18.07 5.70 -9.15
CA ILE A 297 17.05 4.79 -9.66
C ILE A 297 16.49 5.27 -11.00
N SER A 298 16.24 6.57 -11.12
CA SER A 298 15.68 7.18 -12.32
C SER A 298 16.29 8.56 -12.57
N ILE A 299 16.52 8.88 -13.84
CA ILE A 299 16.91 10.22 -14.30
C ILE A 299 15.87 10.67 -15.31
N ILE A 300 15.13 11.71 -14.97
CA ILE A 300 14.08 12.31 -15.80
C ILE A 300 14.68 13.57 -16.44
N PRO A 301 15.03 13.56 -17.74
CA PRO A 301 15.54 14.74 -18.41
C PRO A 301 14.41 15.72 -18.69
N GLU A 302 14.62 16.99 -18.36
CA GLU A 302 13.71 18.10 -18.67
C GLU A 302 14.51 19.13 -19.48
N VAL A 303 14.23 19.25 -20.77
CA VAL A 303 14.97 20.17 -21.64
C VAL A 303 14.26 21.52 -21.64
N SER A 304 14.93 22.56 -21.15
CA SER A 304 14.31 23.89 -20.91
C SER A 304 13.84 24.59 -22.18
N ASP A 305 14.34 24.18 -23.34
CA ASP A 305 14.06 24.81 -24.63
C ASP A 305 13.96 23.77 -25.76
N MET A 306 13.07 22.77 -25.60
CA MET A 306 12.80 21.74 -26.62
C MET A 306 12.45 22.35 -27.99
N ASP A 307 11.77 23.50 -28.00
CA ASP A 307 11.34 24.19 -29.21
C ASP A 307 12.52 24.86 -29.93
N ALA A 308 13.46 25.47 -29.20
CA ALA A 308 14.66 26.07 -29.78
C ALA A 308 15.66 25.04 -30.33
N LEU A 309 15.80 23.86 -29.70
CA LEU A 309 16.75 22.81 -30.11
C LEU A 309 16.26 21.92 -31.24
N THR A 310 14.95 21.76 -31.40
CA THR A 310 14.38 21.02 -32.53
C THR A 310 14.24 21.89 -33.78
N GLY A 311 14.53 23.20 -33.68
CA GLY A 311 14.34 24.17 -34.75
C GLY A 311 12.87 24.32 -35.16
N ARG A 312 11.94 23.89 -34.31
CA ARG A 312 10.51 23.94 -34.58
C ARG A 312 9.94 25.17 -33.90
N SER A 313 9.52 26.15 -34.70
CA SER A 313 8.60 27.18 -34.22
C SER A 313 7.39 26.51 -33.55
N PRO A 314 6.79 27.09 -32.50
CA PRO A 314 5.52 26.61 -31.99
C PRO A 314 4.47 26.87 -33.05
N SER A 315 4.23 25.92 -33.95
CA SER A 315 2.93 25.83 -34.61
C SER A 315 1.98 25.40 -33.51
N ASN A 316 1.34 26.37 -32.86
CA ASN A 316 0.07 26.14 -32.20
C ASN A 316 -0.75 25.31 -33.18
N ILE A 317 -1.05 24.06 -32.82
CA ILE A 317 -1.97 23.23 -33.58
C ILE A 317 -3.30 23.99 -33.58
N ASP A 318 -3.59 24.63 -34.69
CA ASP A 318 -4.79 25.44 -34.84
C ASP A 318 -5.96 24.47 -35.01
N LEU A 319 -6.68 24.24 -33.92
CA LEU A 319 -7.83 23.33 -33.85
C LEU A 319 -8.99 23.74 -34.79
N SER A 320 -8.90 24.87 -35.49
CA SER A 320 -9.83 25.26 -36.56
C SER A 320 -9.51 24.66 -37.93
N GLN A 321 -8.38 23.96 -38.06
CA GLN A 321 -7.97 23.31 -39.31
C GLN A 321 -8.71 21.98 -39.55
N SER A 322 -8.68 21.51 -40.79
CA SER A 322 -9.30 20.23 -41.14
C SER A 322 -8.65 19.07 -40.38
N MET A 323 -9.45 18.03 -40.07
CA MET A 323 -8.98 16.84 -39.35
C MET A 323 -7.75 16.19 -40.00
N GLU A 324 -7.66 16.23 -41.34
CA GLU A 324 -6.50 15.75 -42.09
C GLU A 324 -5.22 16.55 -41.79
N THR A 325 -5.34 17.88 -41.63
CA THR A 325 -4.19 18.73 -41.32
C THR A 325 -3.74 18.54 -39.88
N LEU A 326 -4.71 18.46 -38.95
CA LEU A 326 -4.44 18.13 -37.55
C LEU A 326 -3.77 16.76 -37.38
N PHE A 327 -4.20 15.77 -38.16
CA PHE A 327 -3.60 14.43 -38.16
C PHE A 327 -2.16 14.46 -38.67
N ARG A 328 -1.87 15.22 -39.74
CA ARG A 328 -0.50 15.39 -40.25
C ARG A 328 0.40 16.08 -39.23
N ASP A 329 -0.08 17.14 -38.59
CA ASP A 329 0.66 17.89 -37.58
C ASP A 329 0.94 17.01 -36.35
N TYR A 330 -0.06 16.24 -35.90
CA TYR A 330 0.10 15.27 -34.82
C TYR A 330 1.09 14.15 -35.17
N PHE A 331 0.99 13.57 -36.37
CA PHE A 331 1.88 12.50 -36.83
C PHE A 331 3.33 13.00 -36.94
N LEU A 332 3.53 14.23 -37.43
CA LEU A 332 4.83 14.89 -37.51
C LEU A 332 5.39 15.27 -36.13
N HIS A 333 4.52 15.61 -35.17
CA HIS A 333 4.86 15.86 -33.78
C HIS A 333 5.29 14.57 -33.06
N GLU A 334 4.54 13.48 -33.21
CA GLU A 334 4.78 12.22 -32.48
C GLU A 334 5.89 11.36 -33.11
N LYS A 335 5.98 11.30 -34.45
CA LYS A 335 6.90 10.41 -35.18
C LYS A 335 8.06 11.13 -35.87
N GLY A 336 8.05 12.45 -35.93
CA GLY A 336 9.15 13.24 -36.51
C GLY A 336 9.26 13.19 -38.05
N GLN A 337 8.29 12.57 -38.74
CA GLN A 337 8.23 12.45 -40.20
C GLN A 337 6.79 12.62 -40.70
N GLU A 338 6.58 12.99 -41.97
CA GLU A 338 5.23 13.05 -42.54
C GLU A 338 4.63 11.65 -42.75
N PRO A 339 3.30 11.49 -42.60
CA PRO A 339 2.64 10.22 -42.88
C PRO A 339 2.74 9.88 -44.37
N GLY A 340 3.05 8.63 -44.68
CA GLY A 340 3.04 8.13 -46.06
C GLY A 340 1.63 8.10 -46.65
N GLU A 341 1.52 8.04 -47.98
CA GLU A 341 0.21 8.09 -48.67
C GLU A 341 -0.74 6.96 -48.23
N GLU A 342 -0.23 5.77 -47.92
CA GLU A 342 -1.02 4.64 -47.43
C GLU A 342 -1.68 4.90 -46.05
N ILE A 343 -0.99 5.62 -45.17
CA ILE A 343 -1.51 5.97 -43.84
C ILE A 343 -2.55 7.08 -43.96
N LEU A 344 -2.32 8.04 -44.86
CA LEU A 344 -3.29 9.09 -45.17
C LEU A 344 -4.55 8.55 -45.84
N SER A 345 -4.44 7.56 -46.72
CA SER A 345 -5.61 6.92 -47.33
C SER A 345 -6.44 6.16 -46.30
N LEU A 346 -5.79 5.43 -45.38
CA LEU A 346 -6.48 4.70 -44.32
C LEU A 346 -7.20 5.65 -43.35
N PHE A 347 -6.56 6.77 -42.99
CA PHE A 347 -7.19 7.80 -42.16
C PHE A 347 -8.45 8.40 -42.83
N LYS A 348 -8.39 8.65 -44.15
CA LYS A 348 -9.56 9.15 -44.91
C LYS A 348 -10.70 8.14 -44.99
N GLU A 349 -10.37 6.85 -45.12
CA GLU A 349 -11.35 5.77 -45.17
C GLU A 349 -12.11 5.66 -43.84
N ILE A 350 -11.40 5.70 -42.72
CA ILE A 350 -12.01 5.68 -41.37
C ILE A 350 -12.90 6.90 -41.13
N MET A 351 -12.48 8.09 -41.57
CA MET A 351 -13.28 9.30 -41.40
C MET A 351 -14.56 9.30 -42.25
N ALA A 352 -14.51 8.68 -43.43
CA ALA A 352 -15.70 8.53 -44.26
C ALA A 352 -16.71 7.52 -43.67
N GLU A 353 -16.25 6.47 -42.99
CA GLU A 353 -17.13 5.50 -42.30
C GLU A 353 -17.85 6.11 -41.08
N GLU A 354 -17.20 7.04 -40.36
CA GLU A 354 -17.82 7.75 -39.22
C GLU A 354 -18.87 8.80 -39.65
N GLU A 355 -18.79 9.35 -40.86
CA GLU A 355 -19.80 10.30 -41.39
C GLU A 355 -21.04 9.61 -41.97
N GLU A 356 -20.96 8.32 -42.32
CA GLU A 356 -22.08 7.51 -42.82
C GLU A 356 -22.83 6.73 -41.72
N SER A 357 -22.37 6.80 -40.46
CA SER A 357 -22.94 6.15 -39.27
C SER A 357 -23.72 7.13 -38.38
#